data_AF-A0AAN6E8U0-F1
#
_entry.id   AF-A0AAN6E8U0-F1
#
_cell.length_a   1.000
_cell.length_b   1.000
_cell.length_c   1.000
_cell.angle_alpha   90.00
_cell.angle_beta   90.00
_cell.angle_gamma   90.00
#
_symmetry.space_group_name_H-M   'P 1'
#
loop_
_entity.id
_entity.type
_entity.pdbx_description
1 polymer ?
#
loop_
_entity_poly.entity_id
_entity_poly.type
_entity_poly.pdbx_seq_one_letter_code
_entity_poly.pdbx_strand_id
1 'polypeptide(L)'
;MKVKALSRSTADYTRETKSDIQRLPRNVDPALHPLERAREYKRALNAAKVERMLAKPFLASLTGHIDGIYSMAKNPWDLDQVITGS
;
A
#
# COMPACT_ATOMS: atom_id res chain seq x y z
N MET A 1 39.70 -37.15 -10.10
CA MET A 1 39.28 -35.73 -10.19
C MET A 1 37.76 -35.68 -10.08
N LYS A 2 37.19 -34.98 -9.09
CA LYS A 2 35.72 -34.85 -8.93
C LYS A 2 35.31 -33.46 -9.39
N VAL A 3 34.52 -33.38 -10.47
CA VAL A 3 34.00 -32.12 -11.02
C VAL A 3 32.53 -32.00 -10.64
N LYS A 4 32.13 -30.87 -10.04
CA LYS A 4 30.74 -30.55 -9.73
C LYS A 4 30.40 -29.20 -10.36
N ALA A 5 29.42 -29.21 -11.26
CA ALA A 5 28.90 -28.01 -11.91
C ALA A 5 27.57 -27.59 -11.28
N LEU A 6 27.19 -26.33 -11.50
CA LEU A 6 25.88 -25.83 -11.08
C LEU A 6 24.81 -26.43 -12.02
N SER A 7 23.89 -27.21 -11.46
CA SER A 7 22.75 -27.79 -12.18
C SER A 7 21.46 -27.16 -11.68
N ARG A 8 20.56 -26.79 -12.59
CA ARG A 8 19.23 -26.25 -12.28
C ARG A 8 18.19 -27.07 -13.02
N SER A 9 17.28 -27.72 -12.29
CA SER A 9 16.14 -28.42 -12.90
C SER A 9 15.07 -27.41 -13.29
N THR A 10 14.47 -27.55 -14.47
CA THR A 10 13.39 -26.65 -14.91
C THR A 10 12.16 -26.76 -14.02
N ALA A 11 11.89 -27.95 -13.49
CA ALA A 11 10.77 -28.23 -12.59
C ALA A 11 10.76 -27.32 -11.34
N ASP A 12 11.93 -26.95 -10.84
CA ASP A 12 12.05 -26.13 -9.62
C ASP A 12 11.67 -24.65 -9.83
N TYR A 13 11.68 -24.17 -11.09
CA TYR A 13 11.43 -22.77 -11.46
C TYR A 13 10.14 -22.57 -12.25
N THR A 14 9.47 -23.65 -12.66
CA THR A 14 8.19 -23.61 -13.36
C THR A 14 7.05 -23.99 -12.42
N ARG A 15 5.85 -23.49 -12.71
CA ARG A 15 4.63 -23.94 -12.03
C ARG A 15 4.28 -25.34 -12.50
N GLU A 16 3.87 -26.21 -11.58
CA GLU A 16 3.38 -27.55 -11.92
C GLU A 16 1.97 -27.47 -12.51
N THR A 17 1.09 -26.65 -11.93
CA THR A 17 -0.26 -26.40 -12.45
C THR A 17 -0.51 -24.92 -12.77
N LYS A 18 -1.56 -24.62 -13.55
CA LYS A 18 -1.92 -23.24 -13.93
C LYS A 18 -2.33 -22.39 -12.72
N SER A 19 -2.92 -23.02 -11.70
CA SER A 19 -3.35 -22.38 -10.46
C SER A 19 -2.22 -22.13 -9.45
N ASP A 20 -1.07 -22.79 -9.62
CA ASP A 20 0.03 -22.65 -8.66
C ASP A 20 0.72 -21.30 -8.74
N ILE A 21 1.34 -20.90 -7.64
CA ILE A 21 2.13 -19.68 -7.54
C ILE A 21 3.54 -19.96 -8.09
N GLN A 22 4.09 -19.01 -8.85
CA GLN A 22 5.46 -19.12 -9.32
C GLN A 22 6.42 -18.93 -8.15
N ARG A 23 7.30 -19.92 -7.90
CA ARG A 23 8.35 -19.81 -6.91
C ARG A 23 9.41 -18.83 -7.41
N LEU A 24 9.65 -17.77 -6.63
CA LEU A 24 10.68 -16.77 -6.93
C LEU A 24 11.82 -16.90 -5.90
N PRO A 25 12.96 -17.52 -6.26
CA PRO A 25 14.09 -17.62 -5.36
C PRO A 25 14.69 -16.23 -5.11
N ARG A 26 14.98 -15.93 -3.85
CA ARG A 26 15.54 -14.65 -3.43
C ARG A 26 16.94 -14.86 -2.84
N ASN A 27 17.92 -14.14 -3.37
CA ASN A 27 19.22 -13.97 -2.73
C ASN A 27 19.29 -12.54 -2.19
N VAL A 28 19.62 -12.35 -0.91
CA VAL A 28 19.64 -11.05 -0.21
C VAL A 28 21.03 -10.41 -0.16
N ASP A 29 22.00 -10.97 -0.89
CA ASP A 29 23.35 -10.43 -0.98
C ASP A 29 23.35 -8.94 -1.45
N PRO A 30 23.88 -8.00 -0.65
CA PRO A 30 23.96 -6.58 -1.03
C PRO A 30 24.71 -6.33 -2.34
N ALA A 31 25.67 -7.19 -2.71
CA ALA A 31 26.39 -7.07 -3.97
C ALA A 31 25.49 -7.30 -5.19
N LEU A 32 24.45 -8.14 -5.06
CA LEU A 32 23.45 -8.37 -6.10
C LEU A 32 22.36 -7.28 -6.14
N HIS A 33 22.23 -6.49 -5.07
CA HIS A 33 21.23 -5.42 -4.94
C HIS A 33 21.86 -4.04 -4.71
N PRO A 34 22.66 -3.53 -5.66
CA PRO A 34 23.29 -2.23 -5.48
C PRO A 34 22.25 -1.09 -5.40
N LEU A 35 22.70 0.04 -4.82
CA LEU A 35 21.95 1.31 -4.71
C LEU A 35 20.70 1.26 -3.80
N GLU A 36 20.80 0.58 -2.65
CA GLU A 36 19.74 0.53 -1.64
C GLU A 36 19.18 1.93 -1.29
N ARG A 37 20.05 2.85 -0.85
CA ARG A 37 19.65 4.21 -0.44
C ARG A 37 18.96 5.00 -1.57
N ALA A 38 19.49 4.95 -2.79
CA ALA A 38 18.90 5.69 -3.90
C ALA A 38 17.53 5.11 -4.32
N ARG A 39 17.38 3.78 -4.25
CA ARG A 39 16.12 3.09 -4.51
C ARG A 39 15.05 3.45 -3.49
N GLU A 40 15.42 3.47 -2.21
CA GLU A 40 14.53 3.87 -1.12
C GLU A 40 14.16 5.35 -1.20
N TYR A 41 15.11 6.24 -1.50
CA TYR A 41 14.82 7.65 -1.73
C TYR A 41 13.77 7.85 -2.83
N LYS A 42 13.92 7.18 -3.98
CA LYS A 42 12.94 7.26 -5.07
C LYS A 42 11.57 6.72 -4.65
N ARG A 43 11.53 5.62 -3.87
CA ARG A 43 10.27 5.07 -3.34
C ARG A 43 9.58 6.05 -2.39
N ALA A 44 10.32 6.65 -1.46
CA ALA A 44 9.79 7.64 -0.52
C ALA A 44 9.27 8.89 -1.24
N LEU A 45 10.04 9.42 -2.20
CA LEU A 45 9.62 10.56 -3.00
C LEU A 45 8.38 10.26 -3.85
N ASN A 46 8.30 9.07 -4.44
CA ASN A 46 7.11 8.64 -5.16
C ASN A 46 5.91 8.47 -4.23
N ALA A 47 6.10 7.91 -3.03
CA ALA A 47 5.03 7.78 -2.03
C ALA A 47 4.47 9.15 -1.63
N ALA A 48 5.33 10.12 -1.32
CA ALA A 48 4.91 11.48 -1.01
C ALA A 48 4.16 12.16 -2.17
N LYS A 49 4.57 11.90 -3.43
CA LYS A 49 3.83 12.39 -4.61
C LYS A 49 2.46 11.74 -4.74
N VAL A 50 2.37 10.43 -4.53
CA VAL A 50 1.11 9.69 -4.59
C VAL A 50 0.16 10.15 -3.48
N GLU A 51 0.66 10.34 -2.26
CA GLU A 51 -0.11 10.90 -1.15
C GLU A 51 -0.75 12.25 -1.51
N ARG A 52 0.04 13.19 -2.05
CA ARG A 52 -0.47 14.49 -2.49
C ARG A 52 -1.47 14.38 -3.65
N MET A 53 -1.24 13.47 -4.59
CA MET A 53 -2.15 13.21 -5.70
C MET A 53 -3.49 12.62 -5.24
N LEU A 54 -3.46 11.78 -4.20
CA LEU A 54 -4.63 11.12 -3.63
C LEU A 54 -5.31 11.94 -2.52
N ALA A 55 -4.76 13.08 -2.12
CA ALA A 55 -5.31 13.96 -1.10
C ALA A 55 -6.63 14.61 -1.57
N LYS A 56 -7.73 13.87 -1.42
CA LYS A 56 -9.10 14.31 -1.69
C LYS A 56 -9.89 14.31 -0.37
N PRO A 57 -9.72 15.33 0.49
CA PRO A 57 -10.21 15.30 1.87
C PRO A 57 -11.72 15.55 2.01
N PHE A 58 -12.34 16.23 1.05
CA PHE A 58 -13.77 16.49 1.07
C PHE A 58 -14.55 15.21 0.71
N LEU A 59 -15.34 14.71 1.66
CA LEU A 59 -16.17 13.53 1.46
C LEU A 59 -17.58 13.90 1.01
N ALA A 60 -18.28 14.69 1.82
CA ALA A 60 -19.66 15.10 1.59
C ALA A 60 -20.03 16.31 2.46
N SER A 61 -21.18 16.90 2.17
CA SER A 61 -21.84 17.91 3.01
C SER A 61 -23.26 17.42 3.35
N LEU A 62 -23.61 17.44 4.63
CA LEU A 62 -24.95 17.09 5.10
C LEU A 62 -25.82 18.36 5.09
N THR A 63 -26.79 18.44 4.19
CA THR A 63 -27.69 19.59 4.04
C THR A 63 -28.92 19.48 4.94
N GLY A 64 -29.47 20.62 5.38
CA GLY A 64 -30.72 20.62 6.16
C GLY A 64 -31.05 21.94 6.86
N HIS A 65 -30.04 22.73 7.22
CA HIS A 65 -30.25 24.04 7.86
C HIS A 65 -30.55 25.15 6.85
N ILE A 66 -31.40 26.10 7.22
CA ILE A 66 -31.72 27.30 6.43
C ILE A 66 -30.73 28.42 6.72
N ASP A 67 -30.29 28.54 7.98
CA ASP A 67 -29.24 29.48 8.42
C ASP A 67 -27.94 28.72 8.76
N GLY A 68 -26.90 29.42 9.21
CA GLY A 68 -25.64 28.86 9.69
C GLY A 68 -25.82 27.92 10.89
N ILE A 69 -24.88 26.99 11.05
CA ILE A 69 -24.87 26.06 12.19
C ILE A 69 -24.17 26.74 13.37
N TYR A 70 -24.86 26.91 14.49
CA TYR A 70 -24.32 27.53 15.71
C TYR A 70 -24.00 26.53 16.82
N SER A 71 -24.52 25.29 16.73
CA SER A 71 -24.23 24.23 17.71
C SER A 71 -24.10 22.86 17.04
N MET A 72 -23.22 22.02 17.58
CA MET A 72 -23.02 20.63 17.14
C MET A 72 -22.67 19.72 18.33
N ALA A 73 -23.20 18.50 18.33
CA ALA A 73 -22.89 17.48 19.30
C ALA A 73 -22.81 16.10 18.62
N LYS A 74 -21.83 15.28 19.02
CA LYS A 74 -21.73 13.86 18.63
C LYS A 74 -22.35 12.98 19.72
N ASN A 75 -22.95 11.86 19.34
CA ASN A 75 -23.35 10.86 20.33
C ASN A 75 -22.09 10.13 20.86
N PRO A 76 -21.87 10.05 22.19
CA PRO A 76 -20.74 9.31 22.75
C PRO A 76 -20.83 7.78 22.58
N TRP A 77 -22.05 7.26 22.36
CA TRP A 77 -22.35 5.83 22.36
C TRP A 77 -22.55 5.27 20.94
N ASP A 78 -23.00 6.11 20.00
CA ASP A 78 -23.21 5.75 18.59
C ASP A 78 -22.32 6.58 17.66
N LEU A 79 -21.56 5.92 16.78
CA LEU A 79 -20.54 6.56 15.94
C LEU A 79 -21.12 7.32 14.73
N ASP A 80 -22.30 6.92 14.27
CA ASP A 80 -22.95 7.44 13.05
C ASP A 80 -23.90 8.62 13.32
N GLN A 81 -24.08 9.00 14.59
CA GLN A 81 -25.00 10.07 14.98
C GLN A 81 -24.28 11.36 15.34
N VAL A 82 -24.63 12.42 14.61
CA VAL A 82 -24.27 13.81 14.89
C VAL A 82 -25.52 14.66 14.83
N ILE A 83 -25.66 15.58 15.78
CA ILE A 83 -26.80 16.48 15.91
C ILE A 83 -26.27 17.91 15.75
N THR A 84 -26.93 18.71 14.91
CA THR A 84 -26.57 20.10 14.62
C THR A 84 -27.78 21.02 14.83
N GLY A 85 -27.54 22.24 15.31
CA GLY A 85 -28.55 23.28 15.50
C GLY A 85 -28.16 24.57 14.81
N SER A 86 -29.06 25.09 13.97
CA SER A 86 -29.03 26.44 13.37
C SER A 86 -29.87 27.40 14.18
#